data_AF-A0A0T2MNB6-F1
#
_entry.id   AF-A0A0T2MNB6-F1
#
_cell.length_a   1.000
_cell.length_b   1.000
_cell.length_c   1.000
_cell.angle_alpha   90.00
_cell.angle_beta   90.00
_cell.angle_gamma   90.00
#
_symmetry.space_group_name_H-M   'P 1'
#
loop_
_entity.id
_entity.type
_entity.pdbx_description
1 polymer ?
#
loop_
_entity_poly.entity_id
_entity_poly.type
_entity_poly.pdbx_seq_one_letter_code
_entity_poly.pdbx_strand_id
1 'polypeptide(L)'
;MTPFSTKSRQRLGILATACLLSVALPAGGALAQKVKNKGTPPAQTEVAGATHEVSVDIPTIDAVDSNVDEATLRAIFSGNLVDNADALAGLTADSITIPEITLSATTTIDGEASEATVTFSDLVLSKITDGTAASVSLSGMSIQAGDNGSAEFGTLAASSFNIAGVLGMYGLVDAAGRTDLQTIYTDFSFAGGTLQSPEASCTIGAMSAAEFKARPLNYSFGEIMTLVESLETSGDDPSPEQVGTLLHLYADMFTAFESSPAEFGGFDCSGIDDEGQAIDFSIAGMTMGGMQPGVYPAISLDGLNVDVQGDGSVQVGNITFKEMDLSSPIAAIQAAPAAIDEDWLEANARALIPAFAGFSFSDVAVDVPDPDADGERIQASIGSFDLSLADYLNGIPTDILTTASNILVQLPETTDDEQLQQLIDLGVTSIDAGFTIDAAWNEADDTIAIDDISVTGADLATVKLAGTITNATEALFGVDTNQALMAAMGVAISNLKLDVTDSGLSDIILARAAADQGSDPATMRPVFAGLAEGTVIGLLAGAAEAQKVGAALNAFVSGKAKYLTIEMTAKQPPGLGLMDFMAAEDDPAVLIGKVTIDASAK
;
A
#
# COMPACT_ATOMS: atom_id res chain seq x y z
N MET A 1 9.50 -31.28 -11.67
CA MET A 1 10.37 -31.00 -12.84
C MET A 1 9.50 -30.75 -14.08
N THR A 2 9.20 -29.48 -14.31
CA THR A 2 8.85 -28.82 -15.58
C THR A 2 9.03 -27.32 -15.31
N PRO A 3 9.57 -26.53 -16.25
CA PRO A 3 10.18 -25.24 -15.93
C PRO A 3 9.15 -24.10 -15.98
N PHE A 4 9.08 -23.30 -14.91
CA PHE A 4 8.39 -22.02 -14.94
C PHE A 4 9.24 -21.02 -15.73
N SER A 5 8.65 -20.57 -16.84
CA SER A 5 9.18 -19.60 -17.78
C SER A 5 9.33 -18.22 -17.15
N THR A 6 10.49 -17.61 -17.35
CA THR A 6 10.86 -16.23 -17.04
C THR A 6 9.93 -15.19 -17.66
N LYS A 7 9.20 -14.44 -16.82
CA LYS A 7 8.67 -13.10 -17.15
C LYS A 7 8.60 -12.24 -15.86
N SER A 8 9.76 -11.74 -15.39
CA SER A 8 9.81 -10.79 -14.25
C SER A 8 9.82 -9.30 -14.68
N ARG A 9 9.93 -8.98 -15.97
CA ARG A 9 9.98 -7.59 -16.46
C ARG A 9 8.60 -6.89 -16.59
N GLN A 10 7.49 -7.59 -16.43
CA GLN A 10 6.14 -7.02 -16.56
C GLN A 10 5.51 -6.52 -15.24
N ARG A 11 6.20 -6.63 -14.09
CA ARG A 11 5.61 -6.28 -12.78
C ARG A 11 6.10 -4.93 -12.21
N LEU A 12 7.23 -4.38 -12.66
CA LEU A 12 7.73 -3.08 -12.16
C LEU A 12 7.04 -1.87 -12.83
N GLY A 13 6.61 -1.97 -14.10
CA GLY A 13 5.90 -0.87 -14.77
C GLY A 13 4.47 -0.63 -14.27
N ILE A 14 3.82 -1.64 -13.68
CA ILE A 14 2.44 -1.55 -13.17
C ILE A 14 2.40 -0.87 -11.79
N LEU A 15 3.41 -1.10 -10.95
CA LEU A 15 3.53 -0.45 -9.63
C LEU A 15 3.90 1.03 -9.74
N ALA A 16 4.74 1.43 -10.69
CA ALA A 16 5.07 2.84 -10.93
C ALA A 16 3.88 3.65 -11.49
N THR A 17 3.01 3.02 -12.30
CA THR A 17 1.83 3.69 -12.86
C THR A 17 0.71 3.88 -11.83
N ALA A 18 0.58 2.97 -10.86
CA ALA A 18 -0.41 3.08 -9.78
C ALA A 18 -0.08 4.19 -8.77
N CYS A 19 1.21 4.45 -8.52
CA CYS A 19 1.65 5.53 -7.61
C CYS A 19 1.61 6.94 -8.26
N LEU A 20 1.55 7.04 -9.59
CA LEU A 20 1.48 8.33 -10.30
C LEU A 20 0.04 8.83 -10.50
N LEU A 21 -0.95 7.94 -10.41
CA LEU A 21 -2.37 8.31 -10.55
C LEU A 21 -3.00 8.88 -9.26
N SER A 22 -2.32 8.80 -8.11
CA SER A 22 -2.83 9.29 -6.83
C SER A 22 -2.45 10.74 -6.48
N VAL A 23 -1.65 11.43 -7.31
CA VAL A 23 -1.15 12.80 -7.00
C VAL A 23 -1.51 13.85 -8.06
N ALA A 24 -2.23 13.49 -9.11
CA ALA A 24 -2.61 14.42 -10.18
C ALA A 24 -4.10 14.31 -10.51
N LEU A 25 -4.94 15.00 -9.73
CA LEU A 25 -6.25 15.44 -10.22
C LEU A 25 -6.03 16.68 -11.09
N PRO A 26 -6.20 16.53 -12.41
CA PRO A 26 -7.17 17.36 -13.09
C PRO A 26 -8.23 16.44 -13.72
N ALA A 27 -9.37 16.34 -13.06
CA ALA A 27 -10.59 15.81 -13.66
C ALA A 27 -11.03 16.73 -14.79
N GLY A 28 -10.67 16.39 -16.02
CA GLY A 28 -11.03 17.19 -17.20
C GLY A 28 -10.52 16.55 -18.49
N GLY A 29 -11.01 15.36 -18.84
CA GLY A 29 -10.77 14.80 -20.18
C GLY A 29 -10.99 13.29 -20.31
N ALA A 30 -10.93 12.51 -19.22
CA ALA A 30 -10.89 11.05 -19.33
C ALA A 30 -12.26 10.34 -19.43
N LEU A 31 -13.40 11.04 -19.33
CA LEU A 31 -14.73 10.41 -19.36
C LEU A 31 -15.39 10.31 -20.76
N ALA A 32 -14.64 10.55 -21.84
CA ALA A 32 -15.18 10.49 -23.21
C ALA A 32 -14.68 9.29 -24.06
N GLN A 33 -14.28 8.17 -23.46
CA GLN A 33 -13.95 6.95 -24.22
C GLN A 33 -14.84 5.77 -23.86
N LYS A 34 -15.95 5.61 -24.59
CA LYS A 34 -16.56 4.28 -24.80
C LYS A 34 -15.63 3.47 -25.71
N VAL A 35 -14.84 2.54 -25.15
CA VAL A 35 -14.26 1.47 -25.97
C VAL A 35 -14.37 0.11 -25.29
N LYS A 36 -15.38 -0.66 -25.71
CA LYS A 36 -15.33 -2.13 -25.67
C LYS A 36 -14.30 -2.59 -26.71
N ASN A 37 -13.11 -3.01 -26.28
CA ASN A 37 -12.41 -4.18 -26.86
C ASN A 37 -11.15 -4.59 -26.10
N LYS A 38 -11.04 -5.91 -25.85
CA LYS A 38 -9.85 -6.60 -25.33
C LYS A 38 -8.75 -6.67 -26.40
N GLY A 39 -7.54 -6.30 -26.01
CA GLY A 39 -6.28 -6.76 -26.60
C GLY A 39 -5.58 -5.78 -27.54
N THR A 40 -4.41 -5.29 -27.07
CA THR A 40 -3.39 -4.42 -27.70
C THR A 40 -3.38 -3.01 -27.08
N PRO A 41 -2.23 -2.52 -26.54
CA PRO A 41 -2.15 -1.18 -25.97
C PRO A 41 -2.47 -0.13 -27.05
N PRO A 42 -3.29 0.90 -26.74
CA PRO A 42 -3.65 1.90 -27.72
C PRO A 42 -2.44 2.79 -27.98
N ALA A 43 -1.91 2.74 -29.21
CA ALA A 43 -1.24 3.91 -29.76
C ALA A 43 -2.25 5.06 -29.72
N GLN A 44 -1.87 6.21 -29.16
CA GLN A 44 -2.65 7.45 -29.27
C GLN A 44 -2.92 7.70 -30.74
N THR A 45 -4.12 7.32 -31.16
CA THR A 45 -4.64 7.70 -32.45
C THR A 45 -5.39 8.98 -32.13
N GLU A 46 -4.79 10.15 -32.42
CA GLU A 46 -5.59 11.34 -32.66
C GLU A 46 -6.74 10.90 -33.57
N VAL A 47 -7.98 11.01 -33.07
CA VAL A 47 -9.14 10.74 -33.91
C VAL A 47 -9.13 11.83 -34.97
N ALA A 48 -8.58 11.51 -36.13
CA ALA A 48 -8.46 12.43 -37.25
C ALA A 48 -9.86 12.98 -37.58
N GLY A 49 -10.11 14.23 -37.19
CA GLY A 49 -11.40 14.92 -37.40
C GLY A 49 -12.06 15.52 -36.16
N ALA A 50 -11.54 15.30 -34.95
CA ALA A 50 -12.07 15.99 -33.76
C ALA A 50 -11.68 17.47 -33.75
N THR A 51 -12.67 18.36 -33.68
CA THR A 51 -12.44 19.80 -33.46
C THR A 51 -12.90 20.18 -32.06
N HIS A 52 -12.01 20.81 -31.30
CA HIS A 52 -12.29 21.35 -29.98
C HIS A 52 -12.29 22.88 -30.06
N GLU A 53 -13.40 23.51 -29.72
CA GLU A 53 -13.51 24.96 -29.55
C GLU A 53 -13.73 25.25 -28.07
N VAL A 54 -12.87 26.07 -27.48
CA VAL A 54 -12.99 26.50 -26.08
C VAL A 54 -13.10 28.01 -26.04
N SER A 55 -14.15 28.52 -25.39
CA SER A 55 -14.34 29.94 -25.13
C SER A 55 -14.43 30.21 -23.63
N VAL A 56 -13.84 31.31 -23.18
CA VAL A 56 -13.93 31.77 -21.79
C VAL A 56 -14.68 33.10 -21.76
N ASP A 57 -15.73 33.18 -20.95
CA ASP A 57 -16.49 34.40 -20.67
C ASP A 57 -16.32 34.82 -19.21
N ILE A 58 -16.05 36.11 -19.00
CA ILE A 58 -15.85 36.70 -17.67
C ILE A 58 -16.61 38.03 -17.65
N PRO A 59 -17.87 38.09 -17.22
CA PRO A 59 -18.67 39.31 -17.37
C PRO A 59 -18.06 40.53 -16.68
N THR A 60 -17.53 40.34 -15.48
CA THR A 60 -17.02 41.41 -14.62
C THR A 60 -15.80 40.96 -13.83
N ILE A 61 -14.80 41.84 -13.71
CA ILE A 61 -13.70 41.71 -12.74
C ILE A 61 -13.71 43.00 -11.93
N ASP A 62 -13.97 42.91 -10.63
CA ASP A 62 -13.89 44.05 -9.71
C ASP A 62 -12.57 44.01 -8.94
N ALA A 63 -11.69 44.96 -9.22
CA ALA A 63 -10.35 45.05 -8.66
C ALA A 63 -10.22 46.35 -7.87
N VAL A 64 -10.17 46.25 -6.54
CA VAL A 64 -10.10 47.41 -5.63
C VAL A 64 -8.65 47.66 -5.24
N ASP A 65 -8.19 48.88 -5.48
CA ASP A 65 -6.82 49.34 -5.20
C ASP A 65 -5.71 48.42 -5.77
N SER A 66 -5.99 47.81 -6.94
CA SER A 66 -5.06 46.92 -7.64
C SER A 66 -3.96 47.67 -8.38
N ASN A 67 -2.72 47.17 -8.27
CA ASN A 67 -1.60 47.62 -9.10
C ASN A 67 -1.57 46.99 -10.51
N VAL A 68 -2.40 45.97 -10.76
CA VAL A 68 -2.61 45.33 -12.07
C VAL A 68 -3.97 45.78 -12.62
N ASP A 69 -4.00 46.23 -13.87
CA ASP A 69 -5.23 46.69 -14.51
C ASP A 69 -6.19 45.55 -14.88
N GLU A 70 -7.47 45.87 -15.04
CA GLU A 70 -8.53 44.91 -15.36
C GLU A 70 -8.27 44.14 -16.66
N ALA A 71 -7.69 44.77 -17.69
CA ALA A 71 -7.46 44.10 -18.97
C ALA A 71 -6.37 43.03 -18.85
N THR A 72 -5.33 43.32 -18.07
CA THR A 72 -4.27 42.34 -17.73
C THR A 72 -4.83 41.19 -16.88
N LEU A 73 -5.63 41.49 -15.84
CA LEU A 73 -6.30 40.44 -15.04
C LEU A 73 -7.21 39.55 -15.90
N ARG A 74 -8.00 40.16 -16.79
CA ARG A 74 -8.85 39.44 -17.73
C ARG A 74 -8.04 38.53 -18.65
N ALA A 75 -6.92 39.02 -19.19
CA ALA A 75 -6.04 38.21 -20.02
C ALA A 75 -5.50 36.99 -19.26
N ILE A 76 -5.10 37.15 -18.00
CA ILE A 76 -4.66 36.06 -17.11
C ILE A 76 -5.76 35.01 -16.95
N PHE A 77 -6.95 35.40 -16.50
CA PHE A 77 -8.05 34.47 -16.22
C PHE A 77 -8.66 33.84 -17.49
N SER A 78 -8.43 34.44 -18.66
CA SER A 78 -8.78 33.85 -19.97
C SER A 78 -7.67 32.97 -20.56
N GLY A 79 -6.61 32.66 -19.81
CA GLY A 79 -5.58 31.67 -20.19
C GLY A 79 -4.23 32.24 -20.62
N ASN A 80 -4.05 33.57 -20.70
CA ASN A 80 -2.75 34.17 -20.99
C ASN A 80 -1.90 34.38 -19.72
N LEU A 81 -1.70 33.31 -18.94
CA LEU A 81 -0.98 33.37 -17.68
C LEU A 81 0.53 33.60 -17.87
N VAL A 82 1.15 32.89 -18.83
CA VAL A 82 2.62 32.89 -19.02
C VAL A 82 3.15 34.29 -19.32
N ASP A 83 2.50 35.02 -20.24
CA ASP A 83 2.94 36.38 -20.60
C ASP A 83 2.73 37.40 -19.48
N ASN A 84 1.93 37.07 -18.47
CA ASN A 84 1.51 37.97 -17.39
C ASN A 84 1.91 37.47 -16.00
N ALA A 85 2.78 36.45 -15.90
CA ALA A 85 3.14 35.81 -14.64
C ALA A 85 3.82 36.78 -13.66
N ASP A 86 4.73 37.65 -14.13
CA ASP A 86 5.39 38.65 -13.29
C ASP A 86 4.40 39.66 -12.70
N ALA A 87 3.39 40.08 -13.49
CA ALA A 87 2.35 40.98 -13.01
C ALA A 87 1.52 40.35 -11.89
N LEU A 88 1.20 39.06 -12.03
CA LEU A 88 0.46 38.31 -11.02
C LEU A 88 1.31 38.03 -9.76
N ALA A 89 2.60 37.74 -9.93
CA ALA A 89 3.52 37.52 -8.82
C ALA A 89 3.76 38.78 -7.98
N GLY A 90 3.70 39.97 -8.59
CA GLY A 90 3.79 41.26 -7.88
C GLY A 90 2.43 41.87 -7.51
N LEU A 91 1.32 41.13 -7.61
CA LEU A 91 -0.02 41.67 -7.42
C LEU A 91 -0.20 42.24 -6.01
N THR A 92 -0.72 43.46 -5.91
CA THR A 92 -1.14 44.11 -4.67
C THR A 92 -2.51 44.73 -4.91
N ALA A 93 -3.49 44.39 -4.08
CA ALA A 93 -4.85 44.90 -4.18
C ALA A 93 -5.58 44.69 -2.84
N ASP A 94 -6.58 45.52 -2.54
CA ASP A 94 -7.45 45.31 -1.38
C ASP A 94 -8.36 44.09 -1.61
N SER A 95 -8.88 43.93 -2.84
CA SER A 95 -9.61 42.74 -3.26
C SER A 95 -9.68 42.59 -4.78
N ILE A 96 -9.71 41.33 -5.25
CA ILE A 96 -10.12 40.96 -6.60
C ILE A 96 -11.36 40.07 -6.49
N THR A 97 -12.47 40.46 -7.11
CA THR A 97 -13.72 39.70 -7.11
C THR A 97 -14.16 39.41 -8.55
N ILE A 98 -14.42 38.14 -8.85
CA ILE A 98 -14.95 37.68 -10.13
C ILE A 98 -16.20 36.86 -9.82
N PRO A 99 -17.42 37.43 -10.00
CA PRO A 99 -18.66 36.74 -9.68
C PRO A 99 -18.88 35.46 -10.49
N GLU A 100 -18.42 35.44 -11.75
CA GLU A 100 -18.64 34.31 -12.64
C GLU A 100 -17.51 34.22 -13.68
N ILE A 101 -17.00 33.00 -13.88
CA ILE A 101 -16.14 32.64 -15.02
C ILE A 101 -16.81 31.44 -15.69
N THR A 102 -17.17 31.57 -16.96
CA THR A 102 -17.81 30.50 -17.72
C THR A 102 -16.85 30.01 -18.81
N LEU A 103 -16.56 28.71 -18.81
CA LEU A 103 -15.83 28.04 -19.88
C LEU A 103 -16.84 27.20 -20.66
N SER A 104 -16.93 27.43 -21.96
CA SER A 104 -17.72 26.60 -22.88
C SER A 104 -16.77 25.86 -23.79
N ALA A 105 -16.87 24.54 -23.81
CA ALA A 105 -16.12 23.66 -24.68
C ALA A 105 -17.09 22.92 -25.61
N THR A 106 -16.86 23.03 -26.92
CA THR A 106 -17.57 22.26 -27.94
C THR A 106 -16.60 21.26 -28.53
N THR A 107 -16.93 19.98 -28.40
CA THR A 107 -16.19 18.88 -29.05
C THR A 107 -17.06 18.30 -30.15
N THR A 108 -16.57 18.34 -31.39
CA THR A 108 -17.25 17.70 -32.52
C THR A 108 -16.53 16.42 -32.91
N ILE A 109 -17.22 15.28 -32.87
CA ILE A 109 -16.71 13.98 -33.34
C ILE A 109 -17.69 13.46 -34.38
N ASP A 110 -17.20 13.08 -35.57
CA ASP A 110 -18.02 12.57 -36.68
C ASP A 110 -19.22 13.45 -37.09
N GLY A 111 -19.13 14.76 -36.81
CA GLY A 111 -20.20 15.74 -37.09
C GLY A 111 -21.26 15.89 -35.99
N GLU A 112 -21.14 15.15 -34.89
CA GLU A 112 -21.95 15.34 -33.68
C GLU A 112 -21.19 16.23 -32.69
N ALA A 113 -21.78 17.39 -32.39
CA ALA A 113 -21.24 18.33 -31.42
C ALA A 113 -21.76 18.00 -30.02
N SER A 114 -20.85 17.80 -29.06
CA SER A 114 -21.15 17.76 -27.64
C SER A 114 -20.64 19.06 -27.01
N GLU A 115 -21.52 19.74 -26.28
CA GLU A 115 -21.18 20.94 -25.54
C GLU A 115 -21.05 20.59 -24.05
N ALA A 116 -20.01 21.15 -23.43
CA ALA A 116 -19.85 21.16 -21.99
C ALA A 116 -19.61 22.60 -21.53
N THR A 117 -20.32 23.00 -20.49
CA THR A 117 -20.13 24.29 -19.81
C THR A 117 -19.60 24.04 -18.41
N VAL A 118 -18.56 24.78 -18.04
CA VAL A 118 -18.02 24.82 -16.67
C VAL A 118 -18.18 26.24 -16.16
N THR A 119 -18.86 26.41 -15.03
CA THR A 119 -19.07 27.71 -14.38
C THR A 119 -18.36 27.73 -13.03
N PHE A 120 -17.48 28.70 -12.84
CA PHE A 120 -16.85 29.02 -11.55
C PHE A 120 -17.57 30.22 -10.93
N SER A 121 -18.01 30.09 -9.69
CA SER A 121 -18.84 31.10 -9.01
C SER A 121 -18.08 31.78 -7.88
N ASP A 122 -18.11 33.12 -7.88
CA ASP A 122 -17.59 34.00 -6.84
C ASP A 122 -16.13 33.70 -6.42
N LEU A 123 -15.19 33.90 -7.34
CA LEU A 123 -13.77 33.94 -6.99
C LEU A 123 -13.46 35.26 -6.26
N VAL A 124 -12.91 35.16 -5.05
CA VAL A 124 -12.53 36.30 -4.23
C VAL A 124 -11.10 36.11 -3.71
N LEU A 125 -10.24 37.08 -4.02
CA LEU A 125 -8.94 37.27 -3.37
C LEU A 125 -9.03 38.51 -2.49
N SER A 126 -8.63 38.42 -1.23
CA SER A 126 -8.68 39.55 -0.29
C SER A 126 -7.33 39.89 0.31
N LYS A 127 -7.06 41.19 0.44
CA LYS A 127 -5.82 41.77 0.99
C LYS A 127 -4.59 41.13 0.38
N ILE A 128 -4.40 41.37 -0.92
CA ILE A 128 -3.23 40.88 -1.66
C ILE A 128 -2.09 41.86 -1.47
N THR A 129 -0.95 41.36 -1.01
CA THR A 129 0.30 42.13 -0.88
C THR A 129 1.42 41.33 -1.52
N ASP A 130 2.05 41.90 -2.54
CA ASP A 130 3.22 41.32 -3.23
C ASP A 130 3.02 39.84 -3.61
N GLY A 131 1.90 39.56 -4.29
CA GLY A 131 1.53 38.22 -4.75
C GLY A 131 1.03 37.27 -3.66
N THR A 132 0.83 37.72 -2.43
CA THR A 132 0.26 36.90 -1.34
C THR A 132 -1.10 37.44 -0.92
N ALA A 133 -2.15 36.65 -1.09
CA ALA A 133 -3.50 36.98 -0.64
C ALA A 133 -3.72 36.49 0.80
N ALA A 134 -4.27 37.34 1.68
CA ALA A 134 -4.62 36.90 3.03
C ALA A 134 -5.68 35.79 3.02
N SER A 135 -6.59 35.81 2.05
CA SER A 135 -7.54 34.73 1.80
C SER A 135 -7.90 34.64 0.32
N VAL A 136 -8.13 33.41 -0.14
CA VAL A 136 -8.72 33.07 -1.43
C VAL A 136 -9.95 32.20 -1.20
N SER A 137 -11.02 32.44 -1.95
CA SER A 137 -12.19 31.57 -1.97
C SER A 137 -12.82 31.51 -3.36
N LEU A 138 -13.37 30.36 -3.70
CA LEU A 138 -14.26 30.12 -4.83
C LEU A 138 -15.51 29.47 -4.25
N SER A 139 -16.68 30.10 -4.39
CA SER A 139 -17.91 29.62 -3.75
C SER A 139 -18.38 28.27 -4.27
N GLY A 140 -18.16 27.99 -5.57
CA GLY A 140 -18.45 26.70 -6.17
C GLY A 140 -18.02 26.59 -7.62
N MET A 141 -18.03 25.36 -8.13
CA MET A 141 -17.80 25.03 -9.54
C MET A 141 -18.91 24.09 -10.02
N SER A 142 -19.47 24.39 -11.18
CA SER A 142 -20.58 23.66 -11.78
C SER A 142 -20.18 23.19 -13.17
N ILE A 143 -20.53 21.95 -13.56
CA ILE A 143 -20.25 21.37 -14.86
C ILE A 143 -21.55 20.83 -15.46
N GLN A 144 -21.85 21.19 -16.69
CA GLN A 144 -23.01 20.71 -17.45
C GLN A 144 -22.55 20.18 -18.79
N ALA A 145 -22.61 18.86 -18.98
CA ALA A 145 -22.21 18.18 -20.20
C ALA A 145 -23.43 17.63 -20.99
N GLY A 146 -24.58 18.27 -20.85
CA GLY A 146 -25.84 17.84 -21.47
C GLY A 146 -26.25 16.43 -21.02
N ASP A 147 -26.54 15.56 -21.99
CA ASP A 147 -26.95 14.17 -21.73
C ASP A 147 -25.84 13.31 -21.09
N ASN A 148 -24.58 13.78 -21.11
CA ASN A 148 -23.45 13.06 -20.51
C ASN A 148 -23.35 13.25 -18.98
N GLY A 149 -24.12 14.20 -18.41
CA GLY A 149 -24.19 14.41 -16.96
C GLY A 149 -23.89 15.83 -16.49
N SER A 150 -23.80 15.97 -15.18
CA SER A 150 -23.48 17.22 -14.48
C SER A 150 -22.60 16.99 -13.26
N ALA A 151 -21.91 18.03 -12.80
CA ALA A 151 -21.22 18.01 -11.52
C ALA A 151 -21.39 19.34 -10.79
N GLU A 152 -21.45 19.30 -9.47
CA GLU A 152 -21.53 20.46 -8.60
C GLU A 152 -20.50 20.31 -7.48
N PHE A 153 -19.65 21.32 -7.31
CA PHE A 153 -18.60 21.34 -6.30
C PHE A 153 -18.81 22.57 -5.43
N GLY A 154 -18.72 22.34 -4.11
CA GLY A 154 -18.88 23.38 -3.13
C GLY A 154 -17.64 24.27 -2.99
N THR A 155 -17.62 25.04 -1.90
CA THR A 155 -16.60 26.05 -1.68
C THR A 155 -15.20 25.47 -1.60
N LEU A 156 -14.26 26.11 -2.29
CA LEU A 156 -12.83 25.94 -2.16
C LEU A 156 -12.24 27.20 -1.54
N ALA A 157 -11.49 27.09 -0.45
CA ALA A 157 -10.89 28.24 0.21
C ALA A 157 -9.55 27.93 0.86
N ALA A 158 -8.71 28.94 0.95
CA ALA A 158 -7.45 28.89 1.69
C ALA A 158 -7.09 30.27 2.25
N SER A 159 -6.24 30.29 3.26
CA SER A 159 -5.64 31.48 3.85
C SER A 159 -4.17 31.61 3.42
N SER A 160 -3.62 32.82 3.52
CA SER A 160 -2.21 33.11 3.23
C SER A 160 -1.72 32.55 1.87
N PHE A 161 -2.57 32.65 0.84
CA PHE A 161 -2.32 32.06 -0.47
C PHE A 161 -1.23 32.83 -1.23
N ASN A 162 -0.07 32.21 -1.37
CA ASN A 162 1.13 32.76 -1.98
C ASN A 162 1.15 32.47 -3.50
N ILE A 163 0.51 33.35 -4.28
CA ILE A 163 0.40 33.26 -5.73
C ILE A 163 1.79 33.27 -6.38
N ALA A 164 2.68 34.15 -5.91
CA ALA A 164 4.06 34.23 -6.39
C ALA A 164 4.85 32.93 -6.13
N GLY A 165 4.59 32.28 -4.99
CA GLY A 165 5.15 30.97 -4.64
C GLY A 165 4.69 29.88 -5.61
N VAL A 166 3.38 29.82 -5.89
CA VAL A 166 2.82 28.88 -6.88
C VAL A 166 3.43 29.10 -8.27
N LEU A 167 3.50 30.35 -8.75
CA LEU A 167 4.10 30.66 -10.05
C LEU A 167 5.59 30.28 -10.09
N GLY A 168 6.31 30.49 -8.98
CA GLY A 168 7.71 30.08 -8.85
C GLY A 168 7.91 28.57 -8.88
N MET A 169 7.00 27.78 -8.30
CA MET A 169 7.04 26.31 -8.37
C MET A 169 6.94 25.80 -9.80
N TYR A 170 6.09 26.42 -10.63
CA TYR A 170 5.95 26.09 -12.05
C TYR A 170 7.02 26.73 -12.94
N GLY A 171 8.00 27.45 -12.37
CA GLY A 171 9.05 28.13 -13.13
C GLY A 171 8.53 29.25 -14.05
N LEU A 172 7.34 29.81 -13.75
CA LEU A 172 6.73 30.89 -14.54
C LEU A 172 7.28 32.27 -14.16
N VAL A 173 7.91 32.38 -13.00
CA VAL A 173 8.62 33.59 -12.55
C VAL A 173 9.99 33.22 -12.00
N ASP A 174 10.92 34.16 -12.04
CA ASP A 174 12.26 33.93 -11.51
C ASP A 174 12.19 33.69 -9.98
N ALA A 175 12.46 32.45 -9.62
CA ALA A 175 12.60 32.02 -8.24
C ALA A 175 14.04 31.57 -7.94
N ALA A 176 15.00 31.86 -8.82
CA ALA A 176 16.37 31.42 -8.70
C ALA A 176 16.97 31.82 -7.34
N GLY A 177 17.55 30.82 -6.67
CA GLY A 177 18.17 30.97 -5.35
C GLY A 177 17.21 30.80 -4.16
N ARG A 178 15.91 30.62 -4.37
CA ARG A 178 14.98 30.19 -3.30
C ARG A 178 15.08 28.67 -3.15
N THR A 179 15.85 28.23 -2.16
CA THR A 179 16.03 26.81 -1.82
C THR A 179 15.22 26.37 -0.62
N ASP A 180 14.72 27.33 0.17
CA ASP A 180 13.98 27.04 1.40
C ASP A 180 12.49 26.86 1.10
N LEU A 181 11.84 25.95 1.84
CA LEU A 181 10.40 25.77 1.80
C LEU A 181 9.68 27.04 2.26
N GLN A 182 8.72 27.50 1.46
CA GLN A 182 7.86 28.64 1.75
C GLN A 182 6.42 28.17 1.89
N THR A 183 5.68 28.74 2.85
CA THR A 183 4.24 28.54 2.94
C THR A 183 3.57 29.00 1.65
N ILE A 184 2.83 28.08 1.03
CA ILE A 184 2.05 28.33 -0.18
C ILE A 184 0.61 28.68 0.19
N TYR A 185 0.06 27.96 1.18
CA TYR A 185 -1.23 28.29 1.78
C TYR A 185 -1.34 27.70 3.19
N THR A 186 -2.27 28.26 3.97
CA THR A 186 -2.76 27.71 5.22
C THR A 186 -4.26 27.49 5.16
N ASP A 187 -4.80 26.70 6.07
CA ASP A 187 -6.25 26.53 6.29
C ASP A 187 -7.01 26.19 5.00
N PHE A 188 -6.46 25.27 4.21
CA PHE A 188 -7.10 24.80 2.99
C PHE A 188 -8.36 24.01 3.34
N SER A 189 -9.44 24.31 2.62
CA SER A 189 -10.71 23.62 2.74
C SER A 189 -11.37 23.48 1.37
N PHE A 190 -11.96 22.33 1.14
CA PHE A 190 -12.81 22.02 0.00
C PHE A 190 -14.07 21.34 0.54
N ALA A 191 -15.24 21.86 0.19
CA ALA A 191 -16.51 21.39 0.76
C ALA A 191 -16.99 20.04 0.20
N GLY A 192 -16.36 19.51 -0.84
CA GLY A 192 -16.83 18.33 -1.56
C GLY A 192 -17.71 18.69 -2.75
N GLY A 193 -18.43 17.71 -3.28
CA GLY A 193 -19.30 17.89 -4.43
C GLY A 193 -20.09 16.66 -4.80
N THR A 194 -20.81 16.75 -5.92
CA THR A 194 -21.58 15.64 -6.47
C THR A 194 -21.38 15.56 -7.98
N LEU A 195 -21.38 14.34 -8.51
CA LEU A 195 -21.35 14.06 -9.94
C LEU A 195 -22.58 13.22 -10.28
N GLN A 196 -23.24 13.55 -11.39
CA GLN A 196 -24.37 12.82 -11.93
C GLN A 196 -24.12 12.51 -13.38
N SER A 197 -24.42 11.28 -13.78
CA SER A 197 -24.45 10.81 -15.15
C SER A 197 -25.71 9.94 -15.34
N PRO A 198 -26.05 9.54 -16.58
CA PRO A 198 -27.17 8.62 -16.79
C PRO A 198 -27.01 7.25 -16.10
N GLU A 199 -25.76 6.80 -15.92
CA GLU A 199 -25.44 5.44 -15.44
C GLU A 199 -24.97 5.42 -13.98
N ALA A 200 -24.58 6.57 -13.41
CA ALA A 200 -24.05 6.66 -12.04
C ALA A 200 -24.24 8.05 -11.40
N SER A 201 -24.37 8.08 -10.08
CA SER A 201 -24.32 9.29 -9.24
C SER A 201 -23.29 9.09 -8.13
N CYS A 202 -22.39 10.06 -7.96
CA CYS A 202 -21.36 10.06 -6.94
C CYS A 202 -21.44 11.31 -6.05
N THR A 203 -21.14 11.16 -4.77
CA THR A 203 -20.86 12.24 -3.82
C THR A 203 -19.39 12.18 -3.45
N ILE A 204 -18.75 13.34 -3.39
CA ILE A 204 -17.35 13.53 -2.99
C ILE A 204 -17.35 14.30 -1.67
N GLY A 205 -16.66 13.75 -0.67
CA GLY A 205 -16.53 14.35 0.65
C GLY A 205 -15.65 15.60 0.68
N ALA A 206 -15.70 16.31 1.80
CA ALA A 206 -14.88 17.49 2.04
C ALA A 206 -13.39 17.12 2.18
N MET A 207 -12.49 18.05 1.86
CA MET A 207 -11.05 17.92 2.11
C MET A 207 -10.56 19.08 2.97
N SER A 208 -9.60 18.83 3.86
CA SER A 208 -8.91 19.91 4.58
C SER A 208 -7.43 19.61 4.80
N ALA A 209 -6.62 20.68 4.84
CA ALA A 209 -5.22 20.63 5.20
C ALA A 209 -4.82 21.96 5.87
N ALA A 210 -4.08 21.89 6.98
CA ALA A 210 -3.72 23.08 7.76
C ALA A 210 -2.62 23.92 7.09
N GLU A 211 -1.63 23.31 6.47
CA GLU A 211 -0.53 24.03 5.81
C GLU A 211 0.08 23.20 4.68
N PHE A 212 0.45 23.89 3.59
CA PHE A 212 1.30 23.35 2.54
C PHE A 212 2.47 24.30 2.29
N LYS A 213 3.68 23.74 2.23
CA LYS A 213 4.90 24.46 1.91
C LYS A 213 5.58 23.82 0.71
N ALA A 214 6.23 24.67 -0.07
CA ALA A 214 6.96 24.23 -1.24
C ALA A 214 8.16 25.12 -1.49
N ARG A 215 9.12 24.58 -2.24
CA ARG A 215 10.17 25.35 -2.90
C ARG A 215 10.09 25.11 -4.41
N PRO A 216 10.65 26.00 -5.24
CA PRO A 216 10.86 25.72 -6.65
C PRO A 216 11.64 24.42 -6.85
N LEU A 217 11.28 23.69 -7.91
CA LEU A 217 12.06 22.56 -8.40
C LEU A 217 13.37 23.07 -9.01
N ASN A 218 14.37 22.20 -9.04
CA ASN A 218 15.64 22.42 -9.76
C ASN A 218 15.47 22.35 -11.28
N TYR A 219 14.29 21.95 -11.74
CA TYR A 219 13.90 21.84 -13.15
C TYR A 219 12.75 22.79 -13.44
N SER A 220 12.86 23.57 -14.51
CA SER A 220 11.76 24.39 -15.00
C SER A 220 10.67 23.53 -15.66
N PHE A 221 9.44 24.05 -15.72
CA PHE A 221 8.36 23.36 -16.43
C PHE A 221 8.70 23.07 -17.90
N GLY A 222 9.39 23.99 -18.58
CA GLY A 222 9.85 23.78 -19.96
C GLY A 222 10.85 22.62 -20.10
N GLU A 223 11.77 22.47 -19.14
CA GLU A 223 12.70 21.34 -19.10
C GLU A 223 11.99 20.02 -18.83
N ILE A 224 10.99 20.02 -17.92
CA ILE A 224 10.16 18.84 -17.63
C ILE A 224 9.38 18.43 -18.88
N MET A 225 8.74 19.38 -19.57
CA MET A 225 8.01 19.10 -20.82
C MET A 225 8.94 18.56 -21.91
N THR A 226 10.12 19.15 -22.07
CA THR A 226 11.13 18.67 -23.01
C THR A 226 11.58 17.24 -22.67
N LEU A 227 11.74 16.93 -21.38
CA LEU A 227 12.07 15.58 -20.91
C LEU A 227 10.94 14.60 -21.28
N VAL A 228 9.68 14.94 -21.00
CA VAL A 228 8.51 14.11 -21.32
C VAL A 228 8.43 13.84 -22.82
N GLU A 229 8.50 14.87 -23.67
CA GLU A 229 8.50 14.72 -25.14
C GLU A 229 9.65 13.82 -25.63
N SER A 230 10.83 13.96 -25.01
CA SER A 230 11.98 13.13 -25.34
C SER A 230 11.77 11.66 -24.96
N LEU A 231 11.12 11.38 -23.82
CA LEU A 231 10.80 10.04 -23.36
C LEU A 231 9.74 9.39 -24.25
N GLU A 232 8.70 10.13 -24.62
CA GLU A 232 7.69 9.66 -25.58
C GLU A 232 8.31 9.26 -26.93
N THR A 233 9.26 10.07 -27.41
CA THR A 233 10.00 9.77 -28.64
C THR A 233 10.89 8.53 -28.51
N SER A 234 11.39 8.26 -27.31
CA SER A 234 12.29 7.13 -27.02
C SER A 234 11.53 5.83 -26.75
N GLY A 235 10.23 5.91 -26.43
CA GLY A 235 9.41 4.76 -26.11
C GLY A 235 9.92 3.99 -24.89
N ASP A 236 10.01 2.66 -25.01
CA ASP A 236 10.40 1.75 -23.92
C ASP A 236 11.92 1.70 -23.65
N ASP A 237 12.75 2.45 -24.40
CA ASP A 237 14.21 2.37 -24.33
C ASP A 237 14.86 3.77 -24.18
N PRO A 238 14.65 4.45 -23.04
CA PRO A 238 15.26 5.75 -22.78
C PRO A 238 16.79 5.62 -22.65
N SER A 239 17.51 6.63 -23.14
CA SER A 239 18.97 6.73 -22.97
C SER A 239 19.36 6.87 -21.48
N PRO A 240 20.58 6.45 -21.09
CA PRO A 240 21.06 6.61 -19.72
C PRO A 240 21.01 8.04 -19.18
N GLU A 241 21.21 9.04 -20.04
CA GLU A 241 21.08 10.46 -19.70
C GLU A 241 19.63 10.85 -19.39
N GLN A 242 18.66 10.31 -20.13
CA GLN A 242 17.24 10.54 -19.87
C GLN A 242 16.81 9.88 -18.55
N VAL A 243 17.27 8.65 -18.30
CA VAL A 243 17.03 7.95 -17.02
C VAL A 243 17.63 8.73 -15.86
N GLY A 244 18.89 9.19 -16.01
CA GLY A 244 19.57 10.01 -15.01
C GLY A 244 18.81 11.30 -14.71
N THR A 245 18.39 12.02 -15.74
CA THR A 245 17.60 13.26 -15.58
C THR A 245 16.27 12.99 -14.88
N LEU A 246 15.56 11.94 -15.26
CA LEU A 246 14.28 11.55 -14.67
C LEU A 246 14.40 11.20 -13.19
N LEU A 247 15.40 10.40 -12.81
CA LEU A 247 15.62 10.02 -11.41
C LEU A 247 15.98 11.22 -10.53
N HIS A 248 16.81 12.14 -11.03
CA HIS A 248 17.15 13.36 -10.30
C HIS A 248 15.94 14.30 -10.15
N LEU A 249 15.08 14.40 -11.16
CA LEU A 249 13.82 15.13 -11.07
C LEU A 249 12.91 14.55 -9.97
N TYR A 250 12.74 13.22 -9.92
CA TYR A 250 11.96 12.59 -8.86
C TYR A 250 12.56 12.81 -7.47
N ALA A 251 13.88 12.66 -7.32
CA ALA A 251 14.57 12.91 -6.06
C ALA A 251 14.41 14.35 -5.58
N ASP A 252 14.44 15.32 -6.51
CA ASP A 252 14.18 16.73 -6.19
C ASP A 252 12.72 16.94 -5.76
N MET A 253 11.75 16.38 -6.49
CA MET A 253 10.33 16.48 -6.19
C MET A 253 9.98 15.96 -4.79
N PHE A 254 10.54 14.81 -4.39
CA PHE A 254 10.31 14.24 -3.05
C PHE A 254 10.90 15.08 -1.90
N THR A 255 11.73 16.08 -2.19
CA THR A 255 12.32 16.98 -1.19
C THR A 255 11.85 18.43 -1.36
N ALA A 256 10.93 18.69 -2.28
CA ALA A 256 10.48 20.04 -2.62
C ALA A 256 9.23 20.50 -1.86
N PHE A 257 8.59 19.61 -1.07
CA PHE A 257 7.31 19.86 -0.44
C PHE A 257 7.27 19.40 1.02
N GLU A 258 6.42 20.08 1.80
CA GLU A 258 6.03 19.69 3.16
C GLU A 258 4.54 19.99 3.32
N SER A 259 3.81 19.12 4.01
CA SER A 259 2.41 19.37 4.32
C SER A 259 2.09 19.01 5.76
N SER A 260 1.09 19.68 6.32
CA SER A 260 0.37 19.13 7.47
C SER A 260 -0.35 17.84 7.07
N PRO A 261 -0.82 17.04 8.05
CA PRO A 261 -1.81 16.00 7.77
C PRO A 261 -3.01 16.57 7.02
N ALA A 262 -3.63 15.74 6.19
CA ALA A 262 -4.80 16.06 5.41
C ALA A 262 -5.90 15.02 5.64
N GLU A 263 -7.14 15.47 5.65
CA GLU A 263 -8.33 14.64 5.79
C GLU A 263 -9.20 14.81 4.55
N PHE A 264 -9.76 13.71 4.06
CA PHE A 264 -10.71 13.67 2.96
C PHE A 264 -11.92 12.81 3.35
N GLY A 265 -13.12 13.35 3.17
CA GLY A 265 -14.38 12.73 3.61
C GLY A 265 -14.87 11.58 2.72
N GLY A 266 -14.00 11.03 1.86
CA GLY A 266 -14.31 9.86 1.04
C GLY A 266 -15.19 10.17 -0.17
N PHE A 267 -15.79 9.13 -0.73
CA PHE A 267 -16.76 9.26 -1.82
C PHE A 267 -17.78 8.12 -1.75
N ASP A 268 -18.95 8.36 -2.32
CA ASP A 268 -20.07 7.42 -2.34
C ASP A 268 -20.71 7.46 -3.72
N CYS A 269 -20.63 6.36 -4.45
CA CYS A 269 -21.11 6.21 -5.81
C CYS A 269 -22.16 5.10 -5.88
N SER A 270 -23.26 5.39 -6.56
CA SER A 270 -24.30 4.42 -6.91
C SER A 270 -24.50 4.44 -8.42
N GLY A 271 -24.69 3.28 -9.04
CA GLY A 271 -24.86 3.17 -10.48
C GLY A 271 -25.51 1.86 -10.91
N ILE A 272 -25.49 1.63 -12.22
CA ILE A 272 -25.95 0.38 -12.83
C ILE A 272 -24.84 -0.20 -13.70
N ASP A 273 -24.74 -1.53 -13.73
CA ASP A 273 -23.80 -2.23 -14.62
C ASP A 273 -24.37 -2.54 -16.02
N ASP A 274 -23.55 -3.21 -16.84
CA ASP A 274 -23.89 -3.65 -18.19
C ASP A 274 -25.11 -4.61 -18.22
N GLU A 275 -25.44 -5.25 -17.10
CA GLU A 275 -26.53 -6.21 -16.93
C GLU A 275 -27.78 -5.56 -16.29
N GLY A 276 -27.67 -4.28 -15.93
CA GLY A 276 -28.72 -3.47 -15.30
C GLY A 276 -28.86 -3.71 -13.79
N GLN A 277 -27.88 -4.34 -13.15
CA GLN A 277 -27.84 -4.52 -11.71
C GLN A 277 -27.32 -3.25 -11.03
N ALA A 278 -27.88 -2.91 -9.87
CA ALA A 278 -27.40 -1.78 -9.09
C ALA A 278 -26.03 -2.11 -8.48
N ILE A 279 -25.09 -1.17 -8.58
CA ILE A 279 -23.76 -1.24 -7.96
C ILE A 279 -23.58 -0.02 -7.06
N ASP A 280 -23.19 -0.27 -5.81
CA ASP A 280 -22.76 0.73 -4.86
C ASP A 280 -21.26 0.59 -4.57
N PHE A 281 -20.53 1.70 -4.60
CA PHE A 281 -19.12 1.78 -4.27
C PHE A 281 -18.87 2.98 -3.36
N SER A 282 -18.31 2.76 -2.19
CA SER A 282 -18.00 3.86 -1.27
C SER A 282 -16.68 3.67 -0.53
N ILE A 283 -16.13 4.81 -0.12
CA ILE A 283 -15.05 4.98 0.83
C ILE A 283 -15.55 6.00 1.84
N ALA A 284 -15.58 5.65 3.12
CA ALA A 284 -16.08 6.53 4.18
C ALA A 284 -15.14 7.72 4.45
N GLY A 285 -13.84 7.54 4.27
CA GLY A 285 -12.85 8.58 4.48
C GLY A 285 -11.45 8.17 4.06
N MET A 286 -10.58 9.16 3.90
CA MET A 286 -9.14 8.95 3.72
C MET A 286 -8.39 9.96 4.59
N THR A 287 -7.30 9.53 5.20
CA THR A 287 -6.38 10.40 5.93
C THR A 287 -4.98 10.22 5.38
N MET A 288 -4.23 11.32 5.30
CA MET A 288 -2.83 11.34 4.90
C MET A 288 -2.03 12.03 6.00
N GLY A 289 -0.97 11.39 6.48
CA GLY A 289 0.00 12.02 7.37
C GLY A 289 0.66 13.24 6.72
N GLY A 290 1.39 14.02 7.52
CA GLY A 290 2.13 15.17 6.97
C GLY A 290 3.28 14.71 6.08
N MET A 291 3.37 15.23 4.85
CA MET A 291 4.53 15.01 3.99
C MET A 291 5.74 15.76 4.57
N GLN A 292 6.90 15.12 4.56
CA GLN A 292 8.18 15.76 4.89
C GLN A 292 9.18 15.54 3.75
N PRO A 293 10.16 16.43 3.56
CA PRO A 293 11.19 16.22 2.55
C PRO A 293 11.88 14.86 2.73
N GLY A 294 11.75 13.99 1.73
CA GLY A 294 12.31 12.64 1.72
C GLY A 294 11.50 11.59 2.49
N VAL A 295 10.34 11.92 3.05
CA VAL A 295 9.46 10.96 3.73
C VAL A 295 8.06 11.01 3.13
N TYR A 296 7.65 9.90 2.52
CA TYR A 296 6.28 9.72 2.05
C TYR A 296 5.40 9.33 3.25
N PRO A 297 4.29 10.05 3.50
CA PRO A 297 3.51 9.88 4.72
C PRO A 297 2.71 8.58 4.71
N ALA A 298 2.25 8.17 5.88
CA ALA A 298 1.22 7.14 5.98
C ALA A 298 -0.09 7.62 5.35
N ILE A 299 -0.79 6.72 4.63
CA ILE A 299 -2.10 6.95 4.03
C ILE A 299 -3.05 5.89 4.56
N SER A 300 -4.17 6.31 5.13
CA SER A 300 -5.23 5.43 5.60
C SER A 300 -6.51 5.68 4.82
N LEU A 301 -7.22 4.61 4.49
CA LEU A 301 -8.49 4.58 3.81
C LEU A 301 -9.47 3.82 4.70
N ASP A 302 -10.60 4.46 5.01
CA ASP A 302 -11.59 3.96 5.95
C ASP A 302 -12.88 3.58 5.20
N GLY A 303 -13.44 2.43 5.55
CA GLY A 303 -14.76 1.97 5.12
C GLY A 303 -14.89 1.83 3.60
N LEU A 304 -14.04 1.02 2.96
CA LEU A 304 -14.24 0.59 1.58
C LEU A 304 -15.42 -0.38 1.52
N ASN A 305 -16.39 -0.10 0.66
CA ASN A 305 -17.52 -0.98 0.40
C ASN A 305 -17.80 -1.07 -1.10
N VAL A 306 -17.99 -2.28 -1.59
CA VAL A 306 -18.50 -2.59 -2.92
C VAL A 306 -19.69 -3.52 -2.75
N ASP A 307 -20.86 -3.18 -3.27
CA ASP A 307 -22.04 -4.03 -3.28
C ASP A 307 -22.61 -4.08 -4.69
N VAL A 308 -22.85 -5.29 -5.20
CA VAL A 308 -23.50 -5.55 -6.48
C VAL A 308 -24.80 -6.29 -6.20
N GLN A 309 -25.92 -5.65 -6.50
CA GLN A 309 -27.24 -6.13 -6.12
C GLN A 309 -27.50 -7.55 -6.66
N GLY A 310 -27.66 -8.49 -5.73
CA GLY A 310 -27.99 -9.88 -6.03
C GLY A 310 -26.80 -10.74 -6.47
N ASP A 311 -25.59 -10.17 -6.47
CA ASP A 311 -24.35 -10.86 -6.85
C ASP A 311 -23.44 -11.04 -5.63
N GLY A 312 -22.83 -9.97 -5.13
CA GLY A 312 -21.94 -10.04 -3.97
C GLY A 312 -21.51 -8.70 -3.38
N SER A 313 -20.78 -8.77 -2.27
CA SER A 313 -20.25 -7.61 -1.57
C SER A 313 -18.81 -7.84 -1.10
N VAL A 314 -18.05 -6.76 -1.06
CA VAL A 314 -16.69 -6.70 -0.51
C VAL A 314 -16.60 -5.47 0.38
N GLN A 315 -16.23 -5.67 1.64
CA GLN A 315 -16.06 -4.63 2.65
C GLN A 315 -14.67 -4.69 3.24
N VAL A 316 -14.06 -3.53 3.50
CA VAL A 316 -12.82 -3.38 4.26
C VAL A 316 -12.97 -2.19 5.20
N GLY A 317 -12.85 -2.42 6.50
CA GLY A 317 -13.02 -1.36 7.51
C GLY A 317 -11.91 -0.33 7.48
N ASN A 318 -10.65 -0.76 7.35
CA ASN A 318 -9.50 0.14 7.22
C ASN A 318 -8.42 -0.50 6.34
N ILE A 319 -7.73 0.33 5.56
CA ILE A 319 -6.49 0.00 4.85
C ILE A 319 -5.49 1.11 5.15
N THR A 320 -4.33 0.76 5.70
CA THR A 320 -3.26 1.72 5.96
C THR A 320 -1.98 1.32 5.24
N PHE A 321 -1.48 2.21 4.38
CA PHE A 321 -0.10 2.20 3.91
C PHE A 321 0.73 3.04 4.88
N LYS A 322 1.70 2.44 5.55
CA LYS A 322 2.56 3.16 6.51
C LYS A 322 3.60 3.99 5.75
N GLU A 323 4.28 4.87 6.47
CA GLU A 323 5.25 5.78 5.90
C GLU A 323 6.40 5.07 5.17
N MET A 324 6.99 5.76 4.18
CA MET A 324 8.20 5.33 3.49
C MET A 324 9.27 6.42 3.60
N ASP A 325 10.43 6.06 4.13
CA ASP A 325 11.61 6.93 4.11
C ASP A 325 12.40 6.70 2.82
N LEU A 326 12.50 7.76 2.01
CA LEU A 326 13.18 7.82 0.73
C LEU A 326 14.59 8.43 0.85
N SER A 327 15.06 8.76 2.06
CA SER A 327 16.33 9.45 2.28
C SER A 327 17.53 8.70 1.69
N SER A 328 17.59 7.37 1.85
CA SER A 328 18.66 6.55 1.27
C SER A 328 18.59 6.51 -0.26
N PRO A 329 17.45 6.16 -0.90
CA PRO A 329 17.31 6.25 -2.36
C PRO A 329 17.64 7.63 -2.94
N ILE A 330 17.17 8.70 -2.30
CA ILE A 330 17.44 10.09 -2.72
C ILE A 330 18.94 10.38 -2.65
N ALA A 331 19.61 10.02 -1.55
CA ALA A 331 21.05 10.22 -1.41
C ALA A 331 21.85 9.43 -2.46
N ALA A 332 21.42 8.20 -2.79
CA ALA A 332 22.05 7.38 -3.82
C ALA A 332 21.90 8.01 -5.21
N ILE A 333 20.71 8.52 -5.55
CA ILE A 333 20.46 9.22 -6.81
C ILE A 333 21.24 10.53 -6.89
N GLN A 334 21.26 11.34 -5.83
CA GLN A 334 22.01 12.60 -5.80
C GLN A 334 23.52 12.43 -5.94
N ALA A 335 24.05 11.27 -5.52
CA ALA A 335 25.46 10.90 -5.69
C ALA A 335 25.75 10.21 -7.04
N ALA A 336 24.72 9.91 -7.84
CA ALA A 336 24.84 9.20 -9.10
C ALA A 336 25.50 10.05 -10.20
N PRO A 337 26.11 9.43 -11.21
CA PRO A 337 26.47 10.13 -12.43
C PRO A 337 25.23 10.67 -13.16
N ALA A 338 25.43 11.69 -14.02
CA ALA A 338 24.35 12.26 -14.83
C ALA A 338 23.71 11.26 -15.81
N ALA A 339 24.50 10.30 -16.31
CA ALA A 339 24.01 9.17 -17.09
C ALA A 339 23.90 7.95 -16.17
N ILE A 340 22.68 7.44 -15.99
CA ILE A 340 22.40 6.26 -15.17
C ILE A 340 22.03 5.11 -16.11
N ASP A 341 22.89 4.10 -16.18
CA ASP A 341 22.70 2.90 -17.00
C ASP A 341 22.26 1.68 -16.16
N GLU A 342 22.00 0.56 -16.84
CA GLU A 342 21.58 -0.69 -16.20
C GLU A 342 22.66 -1.21 -15.23
N ASP A 343 23.95 -1.09 -15.58
CA ASP A 343 25.06 -1.50 -14.71
C ASP A 343 25.08 -0.72 -13.39
N TRP A 344 24.85 0.60 -13.43
CA TRP A 344 24.74 1.41 -12.22
C TRP A 344 23.51 1.02 -11.40
N LEU A 345 22.35 0.82 -12.03
CA LEU A 345 21.12 0.44 -11.35
C LEU A 345 21.27 -0.93 -10.66
N GLU A 346 21.87 -1.92 -11.33
CA GLU A 346 22.15 -3.22 -10.74
C GLU A 346 23.11 -3.12 -9.57
N ALA A 347 24.18 -2.33 -9.70
CA ALA A 347 25.16 -2.13 -8.63
C ALA A 347 24.58 -1.41 -7.40
N ASN A 348 23.56 -0.58 -7.59
CA ASN A 348 22.96 0.25 -6.53
C ASN A 348 21.54 -0.16 -6.15
N ALA A 349 21.02 -1.27 -6.67
CA ALA A 349 19.62 -1.68 -6.49
C ALA A 349 19.17 -1.70 -5.01
N ARG A 350 20.06 -2.11 -4.10
CA ARG A 350 19.80 -2.12 -2.66
C ARG A 350 19.65 -0.73 -2.04
N ALA A 351 20.45 0.23 -2.50
CA ALA A 351 20.41 1.61 -2.01
C ALA A 351 19.14 2.37 -2.47
N LEU A 352 18.54 1.90 -3.58
CA LEU A 352 17.30 2.44 -4.14
C LEU A 352 16.02 1.86 -3.51
N ILE A 353 16.14 0.93 -2.56
CA ILE A 353 14.99 0.42 -1.81
C ILE A 353 14.64 1.43 -0.70
N PRO A 354 13.42 2.00 -0.69
CA PRO A 354 12.98 2.85 0.42
C PRO A 354 12.79 2.03 1.70
N ALA A 355 13.02 2.67 2.85
CA ALA A 355 12.65 2.08 4.13
C ALA A 355 11.13 2.21 4.31
N PHE A 356 10.41 1.16 3.93
CA PHE A 356 8.96 1.09 4.02
C PHE A 356 8.53 0.55 5.38
N ALA A 357 7.73 1.30 6.13
CA ALA A 357 7.29 0.90 7.47
C ALA A 357 6.26 -0.25 7.46
N GLY A 358 5.64 -0.53 6.31
CA GLY A 358 4.72 -1.66 6.10
C GLY A 358 3.29 -1.26 5.77
N PHE A 359 2.34 -2.18 5.90
CA PHE A 359 0.93 -1.94 5.59
C PHE A 359 0.02 -2.74 6.51
N SER A 360 -1.21 -2.32 6.67
CA SER A 360 -2.23 -3.03 7.44
C SER A 360 -3.61 -2.91 6.80
N PHE A 361 -4.47 -3.85 7.13
CA PHE A 361 -5.90 -3.78 6.84
C PHE A 361 -6.71 -4.47 7.93
N SER A 362 -7.93 -4.00 8.16
CA SER A 362 -8.84 -4.58 9.16
C SER A 362 -10.25 -4.71 8.62
N ASP A 363 -11.00 -5.60 9.28
CA ASP A 363 -12.43 -5.81 9.06
C ASP A 363 -12.76 -6.08 7.58
N VAL A 364 -12.00 -6.99 6.97
CA VAL A 364 -12.28 -7.47 5.62
C VAL A 364 -13.45 -8.45 5.69
N ALA A 365 -14.47 -8.25 4.87
CA ALA A 365 -15.54 -9.21 4.66
C ALA A 365 -15.82 -9.36 3.16
N VAL A 366 -15.83 -10.60 2.69
CA VAL A 366 -16.09 -10.97 1.29
C VAL A 366 -17.26 -11.92 1.28
N ASP A 367 -18.26 -11.60 0.47
CA ASP A 367 -19.40 -12.47 0.19
C ASP A 367 -19.74 -12.38 -1.30
N VAL A 368 -19.21 -13.30 -2.11
CA VAL A 368 -19.37 -13.32 -3.58
C VAL A 368 -19.83 -14.69 -4.06
N PRO A 369 -20.47 -14.82 -5.23
CA PRO A 369 -20.79 -16.13 -5.78
C PRO A 369 -19.52 -16.90 -6.12
N ASP A 370 -19.58 -18.23 -5.99
CA ASP A 370 -18.49 -19.10 -6.43
C ASP A 370 -18.53 -19.25 -7.97
N PRO A 371 -17.47 -18.88 -8.71
CA PRO A 371 -17.44 -19.03 -10.17
C PRO A 371 -17.38 -20.49 -10.64
N ASP A 372 -16.95 -21.40 -9.75
CA ASP A 372 -16.76 -22.83 -10.06
C ASP A 372 -17.94 -23.69 -9.56
N ALA A 373 -18.85 -23.13 -8.75
CA ALA A 373 -19.99 -23.85 -8.18
C ALA A 373 -21.31 -23.04 -8.20
N ASP A 374 -22.23 -23.43 -9.10
CA ASP A 374 -23.53 -22.77 -9.29
C ASP A 374 -24.37 -22.74 -7.99
N GLY A 375 -24.65 -21.53 -7.50
CA GLY A 375 -25.50 -21.29 -6.32
C GLY A 375 -24.76 -21.34 -4.99
N GLU A 376 -23.46 -21.64 -5.01
CA GLU A 376 -22.59 -21.55 -3.83
C GLU A 376 -21.98 -20.14 -3.71
N ARG A 377 -21.51 -19.81 -2.51
CA ARG A 377 -20.96 -18.49 -2.18
C ARG A 377 -19.64 -18.64 -1.43
N ILE A 378 -18.69 -17.80 -1.79
CA ILE A 378 -17.42 -17.67 -1.09
C ILE A 378 -17.61 -16.61 0.00
N GLN A 379 -17.64 -17.07 1.25
CA GLN A 379 -17.73 -16.21 2.44
C GLN A 379 -16.45 -16.31 3.26
N ALA A 380 -15.70 -15.20 3.30
CA ALA A 380 -14.46 -15.09 4.06
C ALA A 380 -14.37 -13.74 4.76
N SER A 381 -13.75 -13.70 5.94
CA SER A 381 -13.42 -12.45 6.61
C SER A 381 -12.03 -12.50 7.24
N ILE A 382 -11.44 -11.32 7.41
CA ILE A 382 -10.18 -11.13 8.13
C ILE A 382 -10.40 -10.00 9.13
N GLY A 383 -10.22 -10.27 10.42
CA GLY A 383 -10.36 -9.24 11.45
C GLY A 383 -9.23 -8.22 11.39
N SER A 384 -7.98 -8.68 11.31
CA SER A 384 -6.82 -7.79 11.12
C SER A 384 -5.65 -8.47 10.42
N PHE A 385 -4.90 -7.67 9.67
CA PHE A 385 -3.56 -7.99 9.19
C PHE A 385 -2.69 -6.75 9.36
N ASP A 386 -1.49 -6.91 9.90
CA ASP A 386 -0.49 -5.86 10.03
C ASP A 386 0.89 -6.39 9.66
N LEU A 387 1.58 -5.68 8.76
CA LEU A 387 3.00 -5.80 8.50
C LEU A 387 3.68 -4.52 8.99
N SER A 388 4.63 -4.67 9.90
CA SER A 388 5.50 -3.62 10.43
C SER A 388 6.95 -3.99 10.14
N LEU A 389 7.69 -3.05 9.55
CA LEU A 389 9.08 -3.20 9.14
C LEU A 389 9.88 -2.00 9.64
N ALA A 390 11.05 -2.24 10.24
CA ALA A 390 11.91 -1.18 10.75
C ALA A 390 13.40 -1.51 10.62
N ASP A 391 14.23 -0.56 11.02
CA ASP A 391 15.68 -0.67 11.13
C ASP A 391 16.33 -1.25 9.86
N TYR A 392 16.18 -0.54 8.74
CA TYR A 392 16.71 -1.03 7.47
C TYR A 392 18.24 -0.97 7.41
N LEU A 393 18.86 -2.05 6.96
CA LEU A 393 20.28 -2.13 6.62
C LEU A 393 20.44 -2.56 5.16
N ASN A 394 21.08 -1.72 4.35
CA ASN A 394 21.25 -1.95 2.90
C ASN A 394 19.94 -2.33 2.18
N GLY A 395 18.83 -1.67 2.53
CA GLY A 395 17.51 -1.94 1.92
C GLY A 395 16.87 -3.25 2.37
N ILE A 396 17.30 -3.84 3.49
CA ILE A 396 16.68 -5.01 4.12
C ILE A 396 16.19 -4.60 5.52
N PRO A 397 14.90 -4.76 5.86
CA PRO A 397 14.43 -4.51 7.21
C PRO A 397 15.07 -5.52 8.17
N THR A 398 15.61 -5.04 9.28
CA THR A 398 16.20 -5.91 10.31
C THR A 398 15.31 -6.12 11.53
N ASP A 399 14.18 -5.41 11.59
CA ASP A 399 13.08 -5.63 12.53
C ASP A 399 11.78 -5.88 11.73
N ILE A 400 11.12 -6.99 12.01
CA ILE A 400 9.94 -7.47 11.30
C ILE A 400 8.91 -7.96 12.30
N LEU A 401 7.72 -7.34 12.26
CA LEU A 401 6.51 -7.84 12.92
C LEU A 401 5.40 -8.00 11.88
N THR A 402 4.92 -9.23 11.71
CA THR A 402 3.72 -9.52 10.90
C THR A 402 2.70 -10.20 11.79
N THR A 403 1.47 -9.71 11.81
CA THR A 403 0.36 -10.31 12.55
C THR A 403 -0.86 -10.45 11.65
N ALA A 404 -1.64 -11.50 11.87
CA ALA A 404 -2.97 -11.63 11.33
C ALA A 404 -3.88 -12.33 12.34
N SER A 405 -5.13 -11.87 12.44
CA SER A 405 -6.11 -12.43 13.37
C SER A 405 -7.48 -12.56 12.72
N ASN A 406 -8.25 -13.53 13.22
CA ASN A 406 -9.63 -13.76 12.79
C ASN A 406 -9.76 -13.94 11.28
N ILE A 407 -8.86 -14.73 10.70
CA ILE A 407 -8.97 -15.22 9.32
C ILE A 407 -10.05 -16.30 9.34
N LEU A 408 -11.29 -15.88 9.09
CA LEU A 408 -12.46 -16.74 9.11
C LEU A 408 -12.80 -17.17 7.68
N VAL A 409 -12.81 -18.47 7.44
CA VAL A 409 -13.26 -19.06 6.17
C VAL A 409 -14.37 -20.06 6.48
N GLN A 410 -15.55 -19.86 5.89
CA GLN A 410 -16.58 -20.89 5.92
C GLN A 410 -16.23 -21.98 4.92
N LEU A 411 -16.30 -23.24 5.37
CA LEU A 411 -16.06 -24.38 4.49
C LEU A 411 -17.36 -24.71 3.73
N PRO A 412 -17.27 -25.04 2.43
CA PRO A 412 -18.44 -25.47 1.66
C PRO A 412 -18.98 -26.80 2.22
N GLU A 413 -20.22 -27.16 1.86
CA GLU A 413 -20.81 -28.45 2.28
C GLU A 413 -20.06 -29.64 1.65
N THR A 414 -19.52 -29.46 0.45
CA THR A 414 -18.72 -30.45 -0.26
C THR A 414 -17.52 -29.81 -0.94
N THR A 415 -16.43 -30.55 -1.11
CA THR A 415 -15.23 -30.09 -1.80
C THR A 415 -14.49 -31.25 -2.46
N ASP A 416 -13.83 -30.97 -3.58
CA ASP A 416 -12.98 -31.93 -4.28
C ASP A 416 -11.63 -32.16 -3.56
N ASP A 417 -11.28 -31.32 -2.59
CA ASP A 417 -10.09 -31.50 -1.76
C ASP A 417 -10.36 -32.56 -0.68
N GLU A 418 -9.75 -33.73 -0.81
CA GLU A 418 -9.94 -34.84 0.13
C GLU A 418 -9.59 -34.48 1.58
N GLN A 419 -8.69 -33.52 1.82
CA GLN A 419 -8.27 -33.11 3.17
C GLN A 419 -9.29 -32.16 3.79
N LEU A 420 -9.81 -31.20 3.00
CA LEU A 420 -10.90 -30.32 3.45
C LEU A 420 -12.21 -31.08 3.62
N GLN A 421 -12.54 -32.01 2.71
CA GLN A 421 -13.72 -32.87 2.84
C GLN A 421 -13.67 -33.69 4.12
N GLN A 422 -12.49 -34.19 4.50
CA GLN A 422 -12.32 -34.87 5.77
C GLN A 422 -12.57 -33.97 6.99
N LEU A 423 -12.17 -32.71 6.95
CA LEU A 423 -12.47 -31.76 8.04
C LEU A 423 -13.98 -31.49 8.13
N ILE A 424 -14.64 -31.34 6.98
CA ILE A 424 -16.10 -31.16 6.89
C ILE A 424 -16.82 -32.39 7.45
N ASP A 425 -16.41 -33.60 7.07
CA ASP A 425 -16.98 -34.87 7.57
C ASP A 425 -16.81 -35.03 9.10
N LEU A 426 -15.80 -34.39 9.68
CA LEU A 426 -15.56 -34.33 11.13
C LEU A 426 -16.35 -33.23 11.84
N GLY A 427 -17.19 -32.49 11.10
CA GLY A 427 -18.06 -31.44 11.62
C GLY A 427 -17.41 -30.06 11.70
N VAL A 428 -16.26 -29.85 11.06
CA VAL A 428 -15.65 -28.52 10.93
C VAL A 428 -16.39 -27.77 9.83
N THR A 429 -17.14 -26.74 10.19
CA THR A 429 -17.91 -25.92 9.24
C THR A 429 -17.21 -24.60 8.89
N SER A 430 -16.20 -24.21 9.66
CA SER A 430 -15.46 -22.97 9.49
C SER A 430 -14.08 -23.07 10.14
N ILE A 431 -13.12 -22.33 9.59
CA ILE A 431 -11.77 -22.19 10.14
C ILE A 431 -11.61 -20.73 10.56
N ASP A 432 -11.29 -20.48 11.84
CA ASP A 432 -10.81 -19.18 12.33
C ASP A 432 -9.33 -19.34 12.68
N ALA A 433 -8.46 -18.63 11.96
CA ALA A 433 -7.03 -18.70 12.13
C ALA A 433 -6.39 -17.33 12.39
N GLY A 434 -5.19 -17.36 12.98
CA GLY A 434 -4.31 -16.20 13.10
C GLY A 434 -2.86 -16.64 13.15
N PHE A 435 -1.95 -15.70 12.87
CA PHE A 435 -0.52 -15.96 12.96
C PHE A 435 0.24 -14.72 13.42
N THR A 436 1.46 -14.93 13.91
CA THR A 436 2.42 -13.88 14.24
C THR A 436 3.81 -14.31 13.80
N ILE A 437 4.59 -13.37 13.27
CA ILE A 437 6.02 -13.49 12.98
C ILE A 437 6.67 -12.22 13.53
N ASP A 438 7.49 -12.38 14.56
CA ASP A 438 8.19 -11.30 15.27
C ASP A 438 9.67 -11.68 15.39
N ALA A 439 10.53 -10.95 14.68
CA ALA A 439 11.95 -11.18 14.67
C ALA A 439 12.74 -9.89 14.45
N ALA A 440 13.79 -9.70 15.25
CA ALA A 440 14.65 -8.53 15.19
C ALA A 440 16.12 -8.92 15.28
N TRP A 441 16.95 -8.28 14.45
CA TRP A 441 18.40 -8.38 14.48
C TRP A 441 18.98 -7.38 15.48
N ASN A 442 19.99 -7.82 16.23
CA ASN A 442 20.75 -7.00 17.15
C ASN A 442 22.22 -6.99 16.69
N GLU A 443 22.65 -5.82 16.20
CA GLU A 443 24.01 -5.56 15.72
C GLU A 443 25.07 -5.74 16.81
N ALA A 444 24.78 -5.35 18.06
CA ALA A 444 25.76 -5.37 19.14
C ALA A 444 26.14 -6.80 19.56
N ASP A 445 25.20 -7.72 19.44
CA ASP A 445 25.34 -9.11 19.89
C ASP A 445 25.50 -10.12 18.73
N ASP A 446 25.48 -9.66 17.46
CA ASP A 446 25.44 -10.50 16.26
C ASP A 446 24.37 -11.61 16.36
N THR A 447 23.15 -11.22 16.75
CA THR A 447 22.04 -12.16 16.99
C THR A 447 20.76 -11.74 16.30
N ILE A 448 19.92 -12.72 15.95
CA ILE A 448 18.52 -12.50 15.58
C ILE A 448 17.67 -13.12 16.69
N ALA A 449 16.89 -12.28 17.36
CA ALA A 449 15.85 -12.72 18.27
C ALA A 449 14.63 -13.16 17.45
N ILE A 450 14.08 -14.32 17.80
CA ILE A 450 12.78 -14.78 17.32
C ILE A 450 11.86 -14.72 18.53
N ASP A 451 11.09 -13.64 18.65
CA ASP A 451 10.25 -13.37 19.82
C ASP A 451 8.93 -14.15 19.73
N ASP A 452 8.35 -14.26 18.53
CA ASP A 452 7.13 -15.01 18.28
C ASP A 452 6.98 -15.44 16.82
N ILE A 453 7.08 -16.74 16.53
CA ILE A 453 6.50 -17.34 15.33
C ILE A 453 5.37 -18.24 15.78
N SER A 454 4.13 -17.81 15.58
CA SER A 454 2.97 -18.57 16.01
C SER A 454 1.88 -18.69 14.96
N VAL A 455 1.13 -19.78 15.05
CA VAL A 455 -0.12 -20.04 14.33
C VAL A 455 -1.14 -20.48 15.36
N THR A 456 -2.33 -19.87 15.29
CA THR A 456 -3.47 -20.18 16.15
C THR A 456 -4.66 -20.54 15.26
N GLY A 457 -5.34 -21.64 15.59
CA GLY A 457 -6.69 -21.93 15.11
C GLY A 457 -7.66 -21.92 16.27
N ALA A 458 -8.73 -21.12 16.18
CA ALA A 458 -9.78 -21.11 17.20
C ALA A 458 -10.37 -22.51 17.35
N ASP A 459 -10.56 -22.96 18.60
CA ASP A 459 -11.04 -24.31 18.95
C ASP A 459 -10.20 -25.47 18.37
N LEU A 460 -9.02 -25.18 17.79
CA LEU A 460 -8.08 -26.18 17.27
C LEU A 460 -6.85 -26.24 18.16
N ALA A 461 -5.83 -25.46 17.85
CA ALA A 461 -4.58 -25.41 18.60
C ALA A 461 -3.83 -24.10 18.34
N THR A 462 -2.97 -23.73 19.28
CA THR A 462 -1.95 -22.69 19.10
C THR A 462 -0.58 -23.34 19.16
N VAL A 463 0.27 -23.06 18.18
CA VAL A 463 1.68 -23.43 18.16
C VAL A 463 2.49 -22.15 18.13
N LYS A 464 3.43 -21.98 19.07
CA LYS A 464 4.34 -20.84 19.17
C LYS A 464 5.78 -21.30 19.25
N LEU A 465 6.66 -20.66 18.49
CA LEU A 465 8.09 -20.86 18.46
C LEU A 465 8.78 -19.54 18.85
N ALA A 466 9.76 -19.61 19.74
CA ALA A 466 10.65 -18.50 20.06
C ALA A 466 12.09 -19.02 20.14
N GLY A 467 13.08 -18.15 19.98
CA GLY A 467 14.48 -18.57 20.02
C GLY A 467 15.49 -17.48 19.71
N THR A 468 16.75 -17.86 19.58
CA THR A 468 17.83 -16.93 19.23
C THR A 468 18.81 -17.57 18.26
N ILE A 469 18.99 -16.91 17.13
CA ILE A 469 20.04 -17.18 16.15
C ILE A 469 21.26 -16.35 16.53
N THR A 470 22.44 -16.95 16.53
CA THR A 470 23.75 -16.36 16.84
C THR A 470 24.65 -16.37 15.62
N ASN A 471 25.76 -15.64 15.68
CA ASN A 471 26.65 -15.38 14.54
C ASN A 471 25.92 -14.73 13.34
N ALA A 472 24.83 -14.03 13.62
CA ALA A 472 24.10 -13.26 12.64
C ALA A 472 24.78 -11.90 12.51
N THR A 473 25.89 -11.85 11.76
CA THR A 473 26.68 -10.62 11.59
C THR A 473 26.06 -9.68 10.55
N GLU A 474 26.48 -8.42 10.52
CA GLU A 474 26.11 -7.41 9.50
C GLU A 474 26.23 -7.94 8.06
N ALA A 475 27.18 -8.85 7.80
CA ALA A 475 27.40 -9.48 6.50
C ALA A 475 26.14 -10.19 5.94
N LEU A 476 25.19 -10.61 6.78
CA LEU A 476 23.89 -11.17 6.34
C LEU A 476 23.09 -10.19 5.48
N PHE A 477 23.27 -8.90 5.73
CA PHE A 477 22.58 -7.80 5.05
C PHE A 477 23.51 -7.13 4.02
N GLY A 478 24.64 -7.75 3.70
CA GLY A 478 25.61 -7.22 2.76
C GLY A 478 25.07 -7.15 1.32
N VAL A 479 25.54 -6.16 0.57
CA VAL A 479 25.24 -6.03 -0.87
C VAL A 479 25.89 -7.14 -1.71
N ASP A 480 26.99 -7.74 -1.24
CA ASP A 480 27.62 -8.90 -1.87
C ASP A 480 26.87 -10.18 -1.49
N THR A 481 26.16 -10.75 -2.46
CA THR A 481 25.32 -11.94 -2.28
C THR A 481 26.12 -13.18 -1.88
N ASN A 482 27.40 -13.29 -2.27
CA ASN A 482 28.24 -14.42 -1.86
C ASN A 482 28.66 -14.28 -0.40
N GLN A 483 29.00 -13.07 0.05
CA GLN A 483 29.30 -12.81 1.45
C GLN A 483 28.07 -13.01 2.34
N ALA A 484 26.91 -12.51 1.91
CA ALA A 484 25.65 -12.72 2.62
C ALA A 484 25.29 -14.21 2.73
N LEU A 485 25.45 -14.98 1.65
CA LEU A 485 25.23 -16.43 1.67
C LEU A 485 26.22 -17.16 2.60
N MET A 486 27.50 -16.79 2.58
CA MET A 486 28.49 -17.36 3.50
C MET A 486 28.16 -17.04 4.96
N ALA A 487 27.74 -15.81 5.25
CA ALA A 487 27.28 -15.41 6.59
C ALA A 487 26.04 -16.22 7.00
N ALA A 488 25.07 -16.41 6.09
CA ALA A 488 23.85 -17.18 6.33
C ALA A 488 24.16 -18.66 6.63
N MET A 489 25.21 -19.25 6.03
CA MET A 489 25.66 -20.60 6.37
C MET A 489 26.39 -20.67 7.72
N GLY A 490 26.89 -19.55 8.23
CA GLY A 490 27.65 -19.44 9.48
C GLY A 490 26.80 -19.20 10.73
N VAL A 491 25.51 -18.92 10.54
CA VAL A 491 24.57 -18.73 11.66
C VAL A 491 24.37 -20.03 12.43
N ALA A 492 24.08 -19.90 13.73
CA ALA A 492 23.79 -21.02 14.59
C ALA A 492 22.58 -20.72 15.48
N ILE A 493 21.89 -21.76 15.94
CA ILE A 493 20.75 -21.62 16.86
C ILE A 493 21.26 -21.91 18.27
N SER A 494 21.15 -20.92 19.16
CA SER A 494 21.57 -21.07 20.56
C SER A 494 20.47 -21.67 21.44
N ASN A 495 19.21 -21.30 21.18
CA ASN A 495 18.05 -21.80 21.89
C ASN A 495 16.79 -21.78 21.01
N LEU A 496 15.87 -22.70 21.30
CA LEU A 496 14.53 -22.76 20.74
C LEU A 496 13.54 -23.17 21.82
N LYS A 497 12.36 -22.56 21.80
CA LYS A 497 11.24 -22.88 22.67
C LYS A 497 10.00 -23.08 21.82
N LEU A 498 9.41 -24.25 21.93
CA LEU A 498 8.14 -24.63 21.31
C LEU A 498 7.06 -24.71 22.39
N ASP A 499 6.04 -23.88 22.28
CA ASP A 499 4.82 -23.95 23.07
C ASP A 499 3.65 -24.42 22.20
N VAL A 500 2.91 -25.42 22.66
CA VAL A 500 1.72 -25.97 22.00
C VAL A 500 0.55 -25.96 22.98
N THR A 501 -0.55 -25.35 22.57
CA THR A 501 -1.82 -25.34 23.30
C THR A 501 -2.85 -26.10 22.48
N ASP A 502 -3.47 -27.14 23.05
CA ASP A 502 -4.58 -27.86 22.42
C ASP A 502 -5.91 -27.27 22.87
N SER A 503 -6.66 -26.72 21.93
CA SER A 503 -7.99 -26.14 22.17
C SER A 503 -9.13 -27.04 21.67
N GLY A 504 -8.82 -28.20 21.08
CA GLY A 504 -9.81 -29.14 20.54
C GLY A 504 -9.33 -29.98 19.35
N LEU A 505 -8.19 -29.62 18.74
CA LEU A 505 -7.61 -30.36 17.61
C LEU A 505 -7.33 -31.82 17.95
N SER A 506 -6.87 -32.12 19.16
CA SER A 506 -6.58 -33.50 19.56
C SER A 506 -7.84 -34.38 19.60
N ASP A 507 -9.00 -33.80 19.95
CA ASP A 507 -10.29 -34.49 19.96
C ASP A 507 -10.73 -34.82 18.51
N ILE A 508 -10.57 -33.86 17.59
CA ILE A 508 -10.90 -34.03 16.15
C ILE A 508 -10.04 -35.12 15.51
N ILE A 509 -8.72 -35.06 15.70
CA ILE A 509 -7.78 -36.06 15.13
C ILE A 509 -8.09 -37.46 15.67
N LEU A 510 -8.39 -37.59 16.97
CA LEU A 510 -8.73 -38.88 17.56
C LEU A 510 -10.08 -39.42 17.11
N ALA A 511 -11.07 -38.55 16.87
CA ALA A 511 -12.34 -38.94 16.26
C ALA A 511 -12.12 -39.55 14.87
N ARG A 512 -11.29 -38.92 14.03
CA ARG A 512 -10.93 -39.43 12.70
C ARG A 512 -10.21 -40.78 12.77
N ALA A 513 -9.14 -40.85 13.56
CA ALA A 513 -8.34 -42.07 13.68
C ALA A 513 -9.15 -43.24 14.24
N ALA A 514 -10.09 -42.97 15.16
CA ALA A 514 -11.01 -43.97 15.67
C ALA A 514 -12.00 -44.44 14.59
N ALA A 515 -12.56 -43.54 13.79
CA ALA A 515 -13.43 -43.88 12.67
C ALA A 515 -12.73 -44.78 11.62
N ASP A 516 -11.50 -44.44 11.23
CA ASP A 516 -10.70 -45.24 10.30
C ASP A 516 -10.39 -46.65 10.81
N GLN A 517 -10.16 -46.77 12.12
CA GLN A 517 -9.80 -48.04 12.76
C GLN A 517 -11.03 -48.81 13.29
N GLY A 518 -12.25 -48.30 13.10
CA GLY A 518 -13.46 -48.91 13.65
C GLY A 518 -13.44 -49.02 15.18
N SER A 519 -12.78 -48.07 15.85
CA SER A 519 -12.59 -48.01 17.30
C SER A 519 -13.31 -46.78 17.88
N ASP A 520 -13.26 -46.61 19.20
CA ASP A 520 -13.77 -45.42 19.89
C ASP A 520 -12.60 -44.48 20.29
N PRO A 521 -12.75 -43.14 20.19
CA PRO A 521 -11.69 -42.18 20.50
C PRO A 521 -11.10 -42.33 21.90
N ALA A 522 -11.91 -42.69 22.91
CA ALA A 522 -11.43 -42.90 24.27
C ALA A 522 -10.54 -44.14 24.38
N THR A 523 -10.73 -45.14 23.52
CA THR A 523 -9.88 -46.34 23.45
C THR A 523 -8.57 -46.05 22.72
N MET A 524 -8.62 -45.19 21.69
CA MET A 524 -7.44 -44.83 20.89
C MET A 524 -6.52 -43.83 21.62
N ARG A 525 -7.06 -42.94 22.43
CA ARG A 525 -6.29 -41.88 23.11
C ARG A 525 -5.10 -42.40 23.94
N PRO A 526 -5.24 -43.41 24.83
CA PRO A 526 -4.10 -43.98 25.54
C PRO A 526 -3.07 -44.65 24.61
N VAL A 527 -3.52 -45.24 23.49
CA VAL A 527 -2.64 -45.87 22.50
C VAL A 527 -1.78 -44.81 21.81
N PHE A 528 -2.37 -43.71 21.34
CA PHE A 528 -1.64 -42.61 20.73
C PHE A 528 -0.73 -41.90 21.72
N ALA A 529 -1.14 -41.71 22.98
CA ALA A 529 -0.29 -41.14 24.01
C ALA A 529 0.94 -42.02 24.30
N GLY A 530 0.74 -43.33 24.41
CA GLY A 530 1.85 -44.29 24.57
C GLY A 530 2.74 -44.39 23.34
N LEU A 531 2.18 -44.27 22.13
CA LEU A 531 2.93 -44.22 20.89
C LEU A 531 3.78 -42.96 20.80
N ALA A 532 3.24 -41.79 21.13
CA ALA A 532 3.97 -40.53 21.14
C ALA A 532 5.14 -40.56 22.13
N GLU A 533 4.89 -41.03 23.36
CA GLU A 533 5.93 -41.24 24.38
C GLU A 533 7.02 -42.21 23.89
N GLY A 534 6.61 -43.39 23.40
CA GLY A 534 7.55 -44.40 22.91
C GLY A 534 8.35 -43.95 21.69
N THR A 535 7.74 -43.16 20.79
CA THR A 535 8.38 -42.61 19.59
C THR A 535 9.48 -41.65 19.98
N VAL A 536 9.24 -40.72 20.91
CA VAL A 536 10.26 -39.77 21.34
C VAL A 536 11.37 -40.44 22.16
N ILE A 537 11.03 -41.41 23.01
CA ILE A 537 12.05 -42.21 23.72
C ILE A 537 12.93 -42.97 22.72
N GLY A 538 12.34 -43.54 21.67
CA GLY A 538 13.05 -44.23 20.60
C GLY A 538 13.93 -43.29 19.77
N LEU A 539 13.38 -42.15 19.35
CA LEU A 539 14.05 -41.14 18.51
C LEU A 539 15.26 -40.53 19.22
N LEU A 540 15.13 -40.28 20.52
CA LEU A 540 16.20 -39.78 21.36
C LEU A 540 17.04 -40.91 21.98
N ALA A 541 17.05 -42.09 21.37
CA ALA A 541 17.87 -43.25 21.74
C ALA A 541 17.86 -43.61 23.24
N GLY A 542 16.75 -43.36 23.94
CA GLY A 542 16.60 -43.61 25.36
C GLY A 542 17.44 -42.70 26.28
N ALA A 543 17.87 -41.53 25.81
CA ALA A 543 18.57 -40.53 26.63
C ALA A 543 17.78 -40.19 27.90
N ALA A 544 18.46 -39.76 28.96
CA ALA A 544 17.80 -39.44 30.24
C ALA A 544 16.74 -38.33 30.07
N GLU A 545 17.03 -37.37 29.19
CA GLU A 545 16.16 -36.28 28.78
C GLU A 545 14.91 -36.78 28.03
N ALA A 546 15.02 -37.88 27.30
CA ALA A 546 13.93 -38.45 26.50
C ALA A 546 12.74 -38.92 27.35
N GLN A 547 13.00 -39.38 28.58
CA GLN A 547 11.94 -39.78 29.51
C GLN A 547 11.10 -38.58 29.95
N LYS A 548 11.73 -37.42 30.17
CA LYS A 548 11.03 -36.20 30.58
C LYS A 548 10.16 -35.66 29.44
N VAL A 549 10.72 -35.60 28.23
CA VAL A 549 9.98 -35.18 27.03
C VAL A 549 8.84 -36.15 26.71
N GLY A 550 9.11 -37.46 26.74
CA GLY A 550 8.11 -38.50 26.52
C GLY A 550 6.96 -38.42 27.52
N ALA A 551 7.24 -38.19 28.81
CA ALA A 551 6.20 -38.04 29.83
C ALA A 551 5.35 -36.78 29.64
N ALA A 552 5.96 -35.65 29.25
CA ALA A 552 5.24 -34.41 28.95
C ALA A 552 4.32 -34.58 27.73
N LEU A 553 4.83 -35.21 26.65
CA LEU A 553 4.04 -35.55 25.47
C LEU A 553 2.91 -36.54 25.79
N ASN A 554 3.16 -37.55 26.61
CA ASN A 554 2.12 -38.47 27.07
C ASN A 554 1.00 -37.70 27.79
N ALA A 555 1.34 -36.82 28.73
CA ALA A 555 0.37 -36.04 29.49
C ALA A 555 -0.48 -35.15 28.56
N PHE A 556 0.14 -34.51 27.58
CA PHE A 556 -0.54 -33.70 26.57
C PHE A 556 -1.46 -34.53 25.66
N VAL A 557 -0.93 -35.54 24.96
CA VAL A 557 -1.69 -36.37 24.01
C VAL A 557 -2.77 -37.22 24.71
N SER A 558 -2.57 -37.59 25.98
CA SER A 558 -3.60 -38.28 26.77
C SER A 558 -4.73 -37.35 27.24
N GLY A 559 -4.64 -36.05 26.97
CA GLY A 559 -5.63 -35.04 27.37
C GLY A 559 -5.59 -34.67 28.86
N LYS A 560 -4.54 -35.07 29.60
CA LYS A 560 -4.35 -34.68 31.01
C LYS A 560 -3.80 -33.27 31.16
N ALA A 561 -3.09 -32.80 30.14
CA ALA A 561 -2.54 -31.46 30.01
C ALA A 561 -3.07 -30.85 28.70
N LYS A 562 -3.28 -29.54 28.72
CA LYS A 562 -3.71 -28.76 27.54
C LYS A 562 -2.62 -27.85 27.00
N TYR A 563 -1.51 -27.75 27.73
CA TYR A 563 -0.33 -26.98 27.36
C TYR A 563 0.90 -27.89 27.38
N LEU A 564 1.74 -27.78 26.36
CA LEU A 564 3.02 -28.45 26.22
C LEU A 564 4.08 -27.42 25.89
N THR A 565 5.16 -27.40 26.67
CA THR A 565 6.36 -26.58 26.40
C THR A 565 7.54 -27.52 26.20
N ILE A 566 8.30 -27.33 25.12
CA ILE A 566 9.57 -28.00 24.85
C ILE A 566 10.63 -26.92 24.62
N GLU A 567 11.67 -26.93 25.45
CA GLU A 567 12.80 -25.99 25.36
C GLU A 567 14.07 -26.76 24.99
N MET A 568 14.80 -26.24 24.03
CA MET A 568 16.08 -26.76 23.57
C MET A 568 17.13 -25.66 23.68
N THR A 569 18.24 -25.95 24.36
CA THR A 569 19.36 -25.01 24.53
C THR A 569 20.67 -25.68 24.14
N ALA A 570 21.46 -25.04 23.29
CA ALA A 570 22.78 -25.54 22.91
C ALA A 570 23.72 -25.56 24.12
N LYS A 571 24.49 -26.64 24.24
CA LYS A 571 25.46 -26.83 25.34
C LYS A 571 26.76 -26.04 25.13
N GLN A 572 27.06 -25.61 23.91
CA GLN A 572 28.29 -24.93 23.54
C GLN A 572 28.02 -23.78 22.55
N PRO A 573 28.75 -22.66 22.63
CA PRO A 573 28.77 -21.63 21.58
C PRO A 573 29.41 -22.16 20.28
N PRO A 574 29.01 -21.65 19.10
CA PRO A 574 27.99 -20.63 18.89
C PRO A 574 26.54 -21.16 18.99
N GLY A 575 26.33 -22.47 18.92
CA GLY A 575 25.02 -23.11 18.93
C GLY A 575 25.00 -24.33 18.02
N LEU A 576 23.81 -24.70 17.53
CA LEU A 576 23.63 -25.68 16.47
C LEU A 576 23.67 -24.99 15.10
N GLY A 577 24.63 -25.35 14.25
CA GLY A 577 24.72 -24.83 12.88
C GLY A 577 23.94 -25.67 11.88
N LEU A 578 23.88 -25.21 10.62
CA LEU A 578 23.20 -25.92 9.52
C LEU A 578 23.64 -27.39 9.39
N MET A 579 24.94 -27.68 9.52
CA MET A 579 25.47 -29.04 9.43
C MET A 579 24.97 -29.96 10.55
N ASP A 580 24.65 -29.41 11.73
CA ASP A 580 24.09 -30.18 12.83
C ASP A 580 22.64 -30.60 12.53
N PHE A 581 21.85 -29.70 11.93
CA PHE A 581 20.48 -29.99 11.51
C PHE A 581 20.44 -30.94 10.31
N MET A 582 21.33 -30.79 9.33
CA MET A 582 21.45 -31.74 8.22
C MET A 582 21.79 -33.14 8.70
N ALA A 583 22.68 -33.28 9.70
CA ALA A 583 22.97 -34.58 10.30
C ALA A 583 21.79 -35.14 11.10
N ALA A 584 21.01 -34.26 11.74
CA ALA A 584 19.84 -34.63 12.53
C ALA A 584 18.65 -35.08 11.68
N GLU A 585 18.57 -34.68 10.42
CA GLU A 585 17.55 -35.16 9.47
C GLU A 585 17.66 -36.67 9.24
N ASP A 586 18.88 -37.18 9.10
CA ASP A 586 19.17 -38.61 8.96
C ASP A 586 19.12 -39.36 10.31
N ASP A 587 19.68 -38.75 11.37
CA ASP A 587 19.74 -39.33 12.72
C ASP A 587 19.58 -38.26 13.81
N PRO A 588 18.36 -38.07 14.36
CA PRO A 588 18.10 -37.07 15.40
C PRO A 588 18.90 -37.27 16.70
N ALA A 589 19.43 -38.48 16.94
CA ALA A 589 20.20 -38.78 18.14
C ALA A 589 21.53 -37.98 18.19
N VAL A 590 22.02 -37.49 17.05
CA VAL A 590 23.22 -36.64 16.98
C VAL A 590 23.11 -35.34 17.77
N LEU A 591 21.89 -34.90 18.09
CA LEU A 591 21.63 -33.69 18.87
C LEU A 591 21.71 -33.91 20.38
N ILE A 592 21.52 -35.13 20.89
CA ILE A 592 21.44 -35.45 22.34
C ILE A 592 22.70 -34.97 23.10
N GLY A 593 23.87 -35.09 22.46
CA GLY A 593 25.15 -34.64 23.04
C GLY A 593 25.36 -33.13 22.96
N LYS A 594 24.62 -32.43 22.10
CA LYS A 594 24.83 -31.02 21.74
C LYS A 594 23.83 -30.07 22.38
N VAL A 595 22.66 -30.57 22.77
CA VAL A 595 21.62 -29.75 23.42
C VAL A 595 21.21 -30.29 24.77
N THR A 596 20.69 -29.39 25.61
CA THR A 596 19.87 -29.70 26.76
C THR A 596 18.41 -29.54 26.34
N ILE A 597 17.58 -30.53 26.60
CA ILE A 597 16.15 -30.50 26.28
C ILE A 597 15.37 -30.55 27.60
N ASP A 598 14.52 -29.54 27.81
CA ASP A 598 13.53 -29.52 28.87
C ASP A 598 12.12 -29.61 28.28
N ALA A 599 11.20 -30.20 29.03
CA ALA A 599 9.82 -30.30 28.61
C ALA A 599 8.89 -30.30 29.82
N SER A 600 7.75 -29.62 29.68
CA SER A 600 6.71 -29.60 30.69
C SER A 600 5.33 -29.63 30.05
N ALA A 601 4.37 -30.21 30.74
CA ALA A 601 2.97 -30.22 30.33
C ALA A 601 2.09 -29.83 31.52
N LYS A 602 1.06 -29.00 31.28
CA LYS A 602 0.17 -28.45 32.31
C LYS A 602 -1.30 -28.60 31.97
#